data_AF-A0A836FB12-F1
#
_entry.id   AF-A0A836FB12-F1
#
_cell.length_a   1.000
_cell.length_b   1.000
_cell.length_c   1.000
_cell.angle_alpha   90.00
_cell.angle_beta   90.00
_cell.angle_gamma   90.00
#
_symmetry.space_group_name_H-M   'P 1'
#
loop_
_entity.id
_entity.type
_entity.pdbx_description
1 polymer ?
#
loop_
_entity_poly.entity_id
_entity_poly.type
_entity_poly.pdbx_seq_one_letter_code
_entity_poly.pdbx_strand_id
1 'polypeptide(L)'
;MQRVLSLQMTRNIGESSEYVTKRLCFSFLFSVGFLCLLCGFLLGRFTVERSLEAQAQKIRSELAGNGLQNTEYLQEILLQELERASLDYDRTTNRQTSDEDMRRISGLFSNLSLIHKVYNHAPCIHATVRGSREPDRYVILSVNEDSITLALELAQVLDKICSGHNWRPRRSLIFCMSFTSSDICPQALPTFIWRRAVAYVTVHGRFMRANNHAVLFGSDIIRSIAVEAIRTIPGDNNWTYLEHEVFGPRLSLDIPQVIFSFNDNSPANNHHNQNSRLHDITLAQMVGQTIWRLSECTVTQWKPKYFNETVNEILESINTSRFQDAKEKLKKTLRILLTAVEELNAEIDMTDDIQMLHMRIWNDLLLDLDKALLCPDRIDSHSRTDLATFRKLSHDSINESTILAYLDQMTKCFEDAIEILQER
;
A
#
# COMPACT_ATOMS: atom_id res chain seq x y z
N MET A 1 -20.46 55.01 25.79
CA MET A 1 -19.78 56.32 25.58
C MET A 1 -20.77 57.47 25.33
N GLN A 2 -21.82 57.63 26.14
CA GLN A 2 -22.81 58.71 25.95
C GLN A 2 -23.20 59.45 27.24
N ARG A 3 -22.51 59.21 28.36
CA ARG A 3 -22.84 59.78 29.68
C ARG A 3 -21.73 60.59 30.36
N VAL A 4 -20.72 61.04 29.62
CA VAL A 4 -19.66 61.94 30.16
C VAL A 4 -19.69 63.30 29.44
N LEU A 5 -20.88 63.78 29.11
CA LEU A 5 -21.09 64.95 28.25
C LEU A 5 -22.01 66.02 28.84
N SER A 6 -22.28 65.97 30.14
CA SER A 6 -23.02 67.03 30.84
C SER A 6 -22.15 67.61 31.95
N LEU A 7 -21.14 68.38 31.56
CA LEU A 7 -20.54 69.36 32.46
C LEU A 7 -20.87 70.74 31.89
N GLN A 8 -21.68 71.49 32.64
CA GLN A 8 -22.02 72.88 32.34
C GLN A 8 -20.74 73.71 32.31
N MET A 9 -20.49 74.36 31.16
CA MET A 9 -19.42 75.35 30.99
C MET A 9 -19.75 76.64 31.75
N THR A 10 -19.05 76.90 32.85
CA THR A 10 -18.80 78.27 33.33
C THR A 10 -17.56 78.82 32.62
N ARG A 11 -17.84 79.47 31.47
CA ARG A 11 -17.20 80.66 30.89
C ARG A 11 -15.76 81.01 31.31
N ASN A 12 -14.80 80.64 30.45
CA ASN A 12 -13.57 81.40 30.18
C ASN A 12 -13.28 81.28 28.67
N ILE A 13 -13.42 82.40 27.93
CA ILE A 13 -13.43 82.43 26.45
C ILE A 13 -12.03 82.13 25.84
N GLY A 14 -10.99 82.04 26.67
CA GLY A 14 -9.63 81.61 26.27
C GLY A 14 -9.31 80.11 26.52
N GLU A 15 -10.03 79.42 27.40
CA GLU A 15 -9.77 78.00 27.76
C GLU A 15 -10.61 77.00 26.93
N SER A 16 -11.65 77.48 26.26
CA SER A 16 -12.53 76.65 25.44
C SER A 16 -11.82 76.04 24.23
N SER A 17 -10.81 76.70 23.66
CA SER A 17 -10.02 76.16 22.56
C SER A 17 -9.15 74.98 23.02
N GLU A 18 -8.50 75.09 24.17
CA GLU A 18 -7.59 74.06 24.70
C GLU A 18 -8.34 72.78 25.10
N TYR A 19 -9.50 72.92 25.75
CA TYR A 19 -10.34 71.78 26.13
C TYR A 19 -10.89 71.03 24.90
N VAL A 20 -11.33 71.77 23.88
CA VAL A 20 -11.77 71.21 22.60
C VAL A 20 -10.61 70.52 21.88
N THR A 21 -9.42 71.12 21.89
CA THR A 21 -8.23 70.57 21.22
C THR A 21 -7.74 69.28 21.89
N LYS A 22 -7.69 69.22 23.23
CA LYS A 22 -7.33 67.99 23.97
C LYS A 22 -8.30 66.85 23.69
N ARG A 23 -9.60 67.15 23.66
CA ARG A 23 -10.63 66.14 23.37
C ARG A 23 -10.60 65.66 21.92
N LEU A 24 -10.37 66.56 20.97
CA LEU A 24 -10.15 66.20 19.57
C LEU A 24 -8.89 65.33 19.41
N CYS A 25 -7.82 65.63 20.15
CA CYS A 25 -6.60 64.84 20.17
C CYS A 25 -6.83 63.42 20.72
N PHE A 26 -7.52 63.26 21.86
CA PHE A 26 -7.86 61.94 22.38
C PHE A 26 -8.76 61.16 21.42
N SER A 27 -9.81 61.77 20.89
CA SER A 27 -10.69 61.12 19.89
C SER A 27 -9.92 60.71 18.64
N PHE A 28 -8.98 61.54 18.17
CA PHE A 28 -8.12 61.22 17.04
C PHE A 28 -7.20 60.03 17.36
N LEU A 29 -6.50 60.05 18.50
CA LEU A 29 -5.63 58.94 18.93
C LEU A 29 -6.42 57.64 19.10
N PHE A 30 -7.63 57.69 19.68
CA PHE A 30 -8.50 56.51 19.77
C PHE A 30 -8.98 56.04 18.40
N SER A 31 -9.29 56.95 17.47
CA SER A 31 -9.68 56.59 16.10
C SER A 31 -8.53 55.93 15.32
N VAL A 32 -7.31 56.45 15.45
CA VAL A 32 -6.11 55.87 14.84
C VAL A 32 -5.79 54.53 15.48
N GLY A 33 -5.84 54.43 16.82
CA GLY A 33 -5.65 53.17 17.54
C GLY A 33 -6.68 52.10 17.14
N PHE A 34 -7.95 52.49 17.02
CA PHE A 34 -9.01 51.60 16.54
C PHE A 34 -8.78 51.15 15.10
N LEU A 35 -8.39 52.07 14.19
CA LEU A 35 -8.06 51.73 12.81
C LEU A 35 -6.85 50.80 12.73
N CYS A 36 -5.80 51.02 13.52
CA CYS A 36 -4.64 50.13 13.59
C CYS A 36 -5.03 48.73 14.08
N LEU A 37 -5.88 48.63 15.11
CA LEU A 37 -6.39 47.34 15.60
C LEU A 37 -7.26 46.63 14.56
N LEU A 38 -8.14 47.36 13.88
CA LEU A 38 -8.99 46.82 12.81
C LEU A 38 -8.16 46.35 11.63
N CYS A 39 -7.20 47.16 11.16
CA CYS A 39 -6.28 46.79 10.09
C CYS A 39 -5.42 45.59 10.49
N GLY A 40 -4.90 45.55 11.73
CA GLY A 40 -4.15 44.41 12.24
C GLY A 40 -4.97 43.12 12.31
N PHE A 41 -6.23 43.21 12.76
CA PHE A 41 -7.16 42.08 12.78
C PHE A 41 -7.48 41.58 11.37
N LEU A 42 -7.79 42.48 10.43
CA LEU A 42 -8.11 42.13 9.05
C LEU A 42 -6.89 41.55 8.30
N LEU A 43 -5.70 42.12 8.49
CA LEU A 43 -4.45 41.58 7.96
C LEU A 43 -4.16 40.20 8.55
N GLY A 44 -4.27 40.04 9.87
CA GLY A 44 -4.12 38.76 10.54
C GLY A 44 -5.07 37.71 9.97
N ARG A 45 -6.36 38.03 9.87
CA ARG A 45 -7.36 37.14 9.27
C ARG A 45 -7.02 36.78 7.82
N PHE A 46 -6.68 37.76 6.98
CA PHE A 46 -6.35 37.52 5.57
C PHE A 46 -5.09 36.65 5.41
N THR A 47 -4.06 36.88 6.22
CA THR A 47 -2.85 36.05 6.20
C THR A 47 -3.12 34.62 6.64
N VAL A 48 -3.94 34.42 7.67
CA VAL A 48 -4.35 33.09 8.13
C VAL A 48 -5.18 32.39 7.05
N GLU A 49 -6.19 33.06 6.49
CA GLU A 49 -7.06 32.51 5.46
C GLU A 49 -6.28 32.11 4.20
N ARG A 50 -5.38 32.98 3.70
CA ARG A 50 -4.49 32.62 2.59
C ARG A 50 -3.54 31.49 2.93
N SER A 51 -3.02 31.43 4.15
CA SER A 51 -2.12 30.34 4.55
C SER A 51 -2.86 28.99 4.57
N LEU A 52 -4.10 28.98 5.05
CA LEU A 52 -4.96 27.79 5.05
C LEU A 52 -5.34 27.38 3.62
N GLU A 53 -5.69 28.34 2.77
CA GLU A 53 -6.02 28.08 1.36
C GLU A 53 -4.81 27.53 0.59
N ALA A 54 -3.62 28.14 0.75
CA ALA A 54 -2.39 27.65 0.14
C ALA A 54 -2.02 26.25 0.65
N GLN A 55 -2.20 25.99 1.95
CA GLN A 55 -1.98 24.66 2.53
C GLN A 55 -2.97 23.63 1.98
N ALA A 56 -4.26 23.97 1.87
CA ALA A 56 -5.27 23.10 1.30
C ALA A 56 -4.98 22.80 -0.18
N GLN A 57 -4.56 23.80 -0.96
CA GLN A 57 -4.17 23.61 -2.35
C GLN A 57 -2.93 22.72 -2.49
N LYS A 58 -1.93 22.91 -1.62
CA LYS A 58 -0.76 22.02 -1.56
C LYS A 58 -1.17 20.59 -1.26
N ILE A 59 -2.01 20.37 -0.24
CA ILE A 59 -2.51 19.04 0.13
C ILE A 59 -3.29 18.41 -1.02
N ARG A 60 -4.20 19.14 -1.66
CA ARG A 60 -4.94 18.65 -2.85
C ARG A 60 -4.00 18.24 -3.98
N SER A 61 -2.97 19.04 -4.25
CA SER A 61 -1.97 18.66 -5.26
C SER A 61 -1.25 17.37 -4.88
N GLU A 62 -0.86 17.21 -3.62
CA GLU A 62 -0.15 16.02 -3.12
C GLU A 62 -0.99 14.75 -3.14
N LEU A 63 -2.32 14.87 -3.14
CA LEU A 63 -3.26 13.76 -3.09
C LEU A 63 -3.90 13.45 -4.44
N ALA A 64 -3.66 14.31 -5.44
CA ALA A 64 -4.16 14.12 -6.79
C ALA A 64 -3.78 12.74 -7.36
N GLY A 65 -4.74 12.09 -8.01
CA GLY A 65 -4.58 10.73 -8.52
C GLY A 65 -4.26 9.72 -7.41
N ASN A 66 -4.91 9.82 -6.25
CA ASN A 66 -4.67 8.97 -5.08
C ASN A 66 -3.22 9.08 -4.52
N GLY A 67 -2.62 10.26 -4.63
CA GLY A 67 -1.24 10.57 -4.24
C GLY A 67 -0.18 10.13 -5.24
N LEU A 68 -0.57 9.57 -6.38
CA LEU A 68 0.37 8.98 -7.33
C LEU A 68 0.73 9.91 -8.48
N GLN A 69 -0.16 10.84 -8.85
CA GLN A 69 0.05 11.74 -9.98
C GLN A 69 1.31 12.59 -9.82
N ASN A 70 1.58 13.10 -8.63
CA ASN A 70 2.80 13.88 -8.37
C ASN A 70 4.08 13.04 -8.36
N THR A 71 3.95 11.72 -8.26
CA THR A 71 5.09 10.80 -8.19
C THR A 71 5.28 10.02 -9.48
N GLU A 72 4.44 10.26 -10.50
CA GLU A 72 4.46 9.54 -11.78
C GLU A 72 5.84 9.62 -12.45
N TYR A 73 6.45 10.80 -12.48
CA TYR A 73 7.81 10.96 -13.03
C TYR A 73 8.87 10.15 -12.25
N LEU A 74 8.70 9.96 -10.93
CA LEU A 74 9.60 9.14 -10.13
C LEU A 74 9.38 7.65 -10.39
N GLN A 75 8.13 7.24 -10.67
CA GLN A 75 7.80 5.88 -11.08
C GLN A 75 8.44 5.54 -12.42
N GLU A 76 8.45 6.48 -13.37
CA GLU A 76 9.16 6.30 -14.65
C GLU A 76 10.67 6.15 -14.44
N ILE A 77 11.26 6.97 -13.57
CA ILE A 77 12.69 6.87 -13.21
C ILE A 77 12.99 5.50 -12.58
N LEU A 78 12.15 5.04 -11.64
CA LEU A 78 12.28 3.71 -11.04
C LEU A 78 12.35 2.63 -12.12
N LEU A 79 11.43 2.63 -13.07
CA LEU A 79 11.37 1.64 -14.14
C LEU A 79 12.59 1.67 -15.06
N GLN A 80 13.04 2.88 -15.44
CA GLN A 80 14.22 3.06 -16.30
C GLN A 80 15.52 2.62 -15.60
N GLU A 81 15.64 2.89 -14.31
CA GLU A 81 16.80 2.46 -13.52
C GLU A 81 16.79 0.95 -13.30
N LEU A 82 15.63 0.33 -13.06
CA LEU A 82 15.49 -1.13 -12.97
C LEU A 82 15.79 -1.83 -14.31
N GLU A 83 15.46 -1.22 -15.45
CA GLU A 83 15.83 -1.74 -16.78
C GLU A 83 17.35 -1.76 -17.00
N ARG A 84 18.05 -0.78 -16.42
CA ARG A 84 19.51 -0.66 -16.49
C ARG A 84 20.24 -1.48 -15.43
N ALA A 85 19.54 -1.91 -14.38
CA ALA A 85 20.12 -2.64 -13.27
C ALA A 85 20.77 -3.95 -13.75
N SER A 86 21.90 -4.29 -13.14
CA SER A 86 22.56 -5.57 -13.37
C SER A 86 22.03 -6.58 -12.36
N LEU A 87 21.03 -7.35 -12.75
CA LEU A 87 20.54 -8.50 -11.97
C LEU A 87 21.50 -9.70 -12.15
N ASP A 88 22.78 -9.50 -11.78
CA ASP A 88 23.83 -10.50 -11.91
C ASP A 88 23.92 -11.34 -10.62
N TYR A 89 23.29 -12.51 -10.68
CA TYR A 89 23.09 -13.43 -9.56
C TYR A 89 24.39 -14.02 -9.00
N ASP A 90 25.34 -14.38 -9.87
CA ASP A 90 26.60 -15.05 -9.49
C ASP A 90 27.51 -14.14 -8.64
N ARG A 91 27.32 -12.82 -8.73
CA ARG A 91 28.12 -11.84 -8.00
C ARG A 91 27.68 -11.68 -6.54
N THR A 92 26.44 -12.02 -6.21
CA THR A 92 25.80 -11.69 -4.92
C THR A 92 25.94 -12.76 -3.85
N THR A 93 25.88 -14.04 -4.22
CA THR A 93 25.97 -15.17 -3.27
C THR A 93 27.17 -16.05 -3.62
N ASN A 94 28.29 -15.89 -2.90
CA ASN A 94 29.35 -16.88 -2.97
C ASN A 94 28.87 -18.03 -2.09
N ARG A 95 28.49 -19.17 -2.68
CA ARG A 95 27.97 -20.39 -2.01
C ARG A 95 28.94 -21.04 -0.99
N GLN A 96 29.89 -20.30 -0.43
CA GLN A 96 30.95 -20.76 0.45
C GLN A 96 30.56 -20.70 1.94
N THR A 97 29.84 -19.66 2.44
CA THR A 97 29.17 -19.69 3.78
C THR A 97 28.01 -18.66 3.93
N SER A 98 26.88 -19.06 4.54
CA SER A 98 25.71 -18.18 4.77
C SER A 98 26.01 -16.96 5.65
N ASP A 99 26.95 -17.07 6.60
CA ASP A 99 27.30 -15.97 7.51
C ASP A 99 28.08 -14.83 6.84
N GLU A 100 28.93 -15.14 5.86
CA GLU A 100 29.67 -14.12 5.10
C GLU A 100 28.74 -13.34 4.16
N ASP A 101 27.85 -14.05 3.47
CA ASP A 101 26.81 -13.43 2.63
C ASP A 101 25.90 -12.52 3.47
N MET A 102 25.51 -12.96 4.68
CA MET A 102 24.75 -12.13 5.61
C MET A 102 25.49 -10.84 5.99
N ARG A 103 26.78 -10.92 6.38
CA ARG A 103 27.56 -9.72 6.73
C ARG A 103 27.71 -8.78 5.54
N ARG A 104 27.96 -9.32 4.35
CA ARG A 104 28.09 -8.55 3.12
C ARG A 104 26.80 -7.80 2.80
N ILE A 105 25.67 -8.48 2.83
CA ILE A 105 24.35 -7.89 2.53
C ILE A 105 23.95 -6.87 3.59
N SER A 106 24.17 -7.17 4.87
CA SER A 106 23.97 -6.19 5.95
C SER A 106 24.80 -4.92 5.73
N GLY A 107 26.06 -5.07 5.29
CA GLY A 107 26.92 -3.94 4.91
C GLY A 107 26.38 -3.14 3.72
N LEU A 108 25.85 -3.81 2.68
CA LEU A 108 25.23 -3.15 1.53
C LEU A 108 24.04 -2.28 1.95
N PHE A 109 23.10 -2.82 2.73
CA PHE A 109 21.95 -2.03 3.21
C PHE A 109 22.36 -0.89 4.14
N SER A 110 23.36 -1.12 5.01
CA SER A 110 23.82 -0.09 5.95
C SER A 110 24.46 1.10 5.25
N ASN A 111 24.92 0.93 4.01
CA ASN A 111 25.50 2.00 3.20
C ASN A 111 24.45 2.82 2.44
N LEU A 112 23.20 2.36 2.36
CA LEU A 112 22.12 3.08 1.69
C LEU A 112 21.53 4.15 2.62
N SER A 113 21.44 5.39 2.14
CA SER A 113 20.94 6.54 2.89
C SER A 113 19.45 6.43 3.26
N LEU A 114 18.67 5.73 2.43
CA LEU A 114 17.24 5.47 2.61
C LEU A 114 16.97 4.50 3.76
N ILE A 115 17.93 3.63 4.08
CA ILE A 115 17.77 2.58 5.10
C ILE A 115 17.95 3.18 6.49
N HIS A 116 16.90 3.06 7.31
CA HIS A 116 16.91 3.57 8.67
C HIS A 116 17.62 2.61 9.63
N LYS A 117 17.35 1.30 9.50
CA LYS A 117 17.88 0.25 10.37
C LYS A 117 18.05 -1.06 9.62
N VAL A 118 19.06 -1.83 10.00
CA VAL A 118 19.28 -3.21 9.55
C VAL A 118 19.35 -4.10 10.79
N TYR A 119 18.61 -5.21 10.77
CA TYR A 119 18.61 -6.22 11.82
C TYR A 119 19.02 -7.56 11.24
N ASN A 120 19.97 -8.21 11.91
CA ASN A 120 20.45 -9.53 11.55
C ASN A 120 19.79 -10.55 12.47
N HIS A 121 19.02 -11.48 11.90
CA HIS A 121 18.32 -12.55 12.61
C HIS A 121 18.54 -13.86 11.86
N ALA A 122 19.72 -14.49 12.04
CA ALA A 122 20.11 -15.67 11.27
C ALA A 122 19.00 -16.75 11.26
N PRO A 123 18.62 -17.29 10.09
CA PRO A 123 19.25 -17.16 8.76
C PRO A 123 18.60 -16.06 7.88
N CYS A 124 18.20 -14.94 8.46
CA CYS A 124 17.47 -13.85 7.81
C CYS A 124 18.08 -12.47 8.13
N ILE A 125 17.95 -11.54 7.20
CA ILE A 125 18.23 -10.11 7.42
C ILE A 125 16.99 -9.33 7.07
N HIS A 126 16.67 -8.30 7.86
CA HIS A 126 15.71 -7.31 7.41
C HIS A 126 16.23 -5.88 7.55
N ALA A 127 15.98 -5.07 6.53
CA ALA A 127 16.32 -3.67 6.47
C ALA A 127 15.04 -2.83 6.38
N THR A 128 14.94 -1.78 7.18
CA THR A 128 13.74 -0.96 7.31
C THR A 128 13.97 0.43 6.75
N VAL A 129 13.07 0.87 5.88
CA VAL A 129 12.92 2.26 5.43
C VAL A 129 11.78 2.89 6.22
N ARG A 130 12.01 4.09 6.77
CA ARG A 130 10.99 4.80 7.55
C ARG A 130 10.09 5.63 6.65
N GLY A 131 8.79 5.38 6.70
CA GLY A 131 7.77 6.15 5.99
C GLY A 131 7.70 7.61 6.46
N SER A 132 7.29 8.50 5.56
CA SER A 132 7.21 9.95 5.79
C SER A 132 5.90 10.39 6.44
N ARG A 133 4.78 9.71 6.15
CA ARG A 133 3.44 10.06 6.67
C ARG A 133 2.82 8.98 7.55
N GLU A 134 2.96 7.73 7.14
CA GLU A 134 2.43 6.55 7.83
C GLU A 134 3.59 5.63 8.25
N PRO A 135 4.50 6.10 9.13
CA PRO A 135 5.68 5.32 9.52
C PRO A 135 5.34 4.03 10.28
N ASP A 136 4.12 3.92 10.78
CA ASP A 136 3.59 2.77 11.51
C ASP A 136 2.85 1.76 10.63
N ARG A 137 2.76 1.98 9.31
CA ARG A 137 2.22 1.01 8.33
C ARG A 137 3.37 0.46 7.50
N TYR A 138 3.38 -0.85 7.28
CA TYR A 138 4.52 -1.53 6.65
C TYR A 138 4.13 -2.24 5.35
N VAL A 139 4.92 -2.03 4.30
CA VAL A 139 4.94 -2.88 3.11
C VAL A 139 6.20 -3.74 3.21
N ILE A 140 6.04 -5.05 3.25
CA ILE A 140 7.14 -5.99 3.45
C ILE A 140 7.44 -6.64 2.10
N LEU A 141 8.68 -6.57 1.64
CA LEU A 141 9.20 -7.36 0.54
C LEU A 141 10.02 -8.51 1.12
N SER A 142 9.51 -9.74 1.03
CA SER A 142 10.24 -10.96 1.37
C SER A 142 10.82 -11.61 0.13
N VAL A 143 12.08 -12.00 0.21
CA VAL A 143 12.78 -12.70 -0.87
C VAL A 143 13.63 -13.82 -0.29
N ASN A 144 13.79 -14.90 -1.05
CA ASN A 144 14.69 -16.00 -0.74
C ASN A 144 15.70 -16.21 -1.86
N GLU A 145 16.85 -16.80 -1.52
CA GLU A 145 17.87 -17.29 -2.46
C GLU A 145 18.11 -16.35 -3.66
N ASP A 146 17.66 -16.76 -4.84
CA ASP A 146 17.83 -16.09 -6.13
C ASP A 146 17.18 -14.71 -6.22
N SER A 147 16.14 -14.47 -5.42
CA SER A 147 15.41 -13.22 -5.41
C SER A 147 16.06 -12.14 -4.52
N ILE A 148 17.14 -12.47 -3.78
CA ILE A 148 17.86 -11.50 -2.94
C ILE A 148 18.47 -10.37 -3.78
N THR A 149 19.02 -10.69 -4.95
CA THR A 149 19.61 -9.70 -5.87
C THR A 149 18.56 -8.69 -6.34
N LEU A 150 17.33 -9.12 -6.61
CA LEU A 150 16.23 -8.23 -6.98
C LEU A 150 15.93 -7.23 -5.86
N ALA A 151 15.83 -7.69 -4.60
CA ALA A 151 15.56 -6.80 -3.48
C ALA A 151 16.70 -5.80 -3.24
N LEU A 152 17.96 -6.22 -3.43
CA LEU A 152 19.13 -5.35 -3.31
C LEU A 152 19.14 -4.26 -4.38
N GLU A 153 18.94 -4.63 -5.65
CA GLU A 153 18.90 -3.67 -6.76
C GLU A 153 17.71 -2.71 -6.60
N LEU A 154 16.54 -3.20 -6.21
CA LEU A 154 15.39 -2.34 -5.91
C LEU A 154 15.70 -1.35 -4.79
N ALA A 155 16.33 -1.80 -3.70
CA ALA A 155 16.71 -0.92 -2.60
C ALA A 155 17.73 0.15 -3.04
N GLN A 156 18.70 -0.20 -3.89
CA GLN A 156 19.67 0.74 -4.45
C GLN A 156 19.01 1.77 -5.37
N VAL A 157 18.09 1.35 -6.25
CA VAL A 157 17.37 2.27 -7.14
C VAL A 157 16.51 3.23 -6.31
N LEU A 158 15.80 2.73 -5.29
CA LEU A 158 15.01 3.58 -4.39
C LEU A 158 15.90 4.55 -3.58
N ASP A 159 17.09 4.13 -3.16
CA ASP A 159 18.06 5.00 -2.49
C ASP A 159 18.57 6.13 -3.40
N LYS A 160 18.81 5.82 -4.69
CA LYS A 160 19.16 6.80 -5.71
C LYS A 160 18.04 7.82 -5.91
N ILE A 161 16.79 7.37 -5.98
CA ILE A 161 15.62 8.26 -6.07
C ILE A 161 15.49 9.13 -4.82
N CYS A 162 15.63 8.55 -3.64
CA CYS A 162 15.61 9.27 -2.35
C CYS A 162 16.68 10.36 -2.31
N SER A 163 17.91 10.03 -2.66
CA SER A 163 19.05 10.96 -2.64
C SER A 163 18.95 12.05 -3.71
N GLY A 164 18.51 11.69 -4.93
CA GLY A 164 18.45 12.60 -6.08
C GLY A 164 17.23 13.53 -6.08
N HIS A 165 16.10 13.08 -5.52
CA HIS A 165 14.82 13.79 -5.60
C HIS A 165 14.22 14.14 -4.23
N ASN A 166 14.94 13.88 -3.13
CA ASN A 166 14.47 14.09 -1.76
C ASN A 166 13.11 13.39 -1.49
N TRP A 167 12.93 12.23 -2.11
CA TRP A 167 11.73 11.41 -1.97
C TRP A 167 11.85 10.46 -0.78
N ARG A 168 10.73 10.21 -0.11
CA ARG A 168 10.60 9.15 0.89
C ARG A 168 9.22 8.52 0.78
N PRO A 169 9.11 7.19 0.94
CA PRO A 169 7.82 6.53 0.80
C PRO A 169 6.85 7.03 1.88
N ARG A 170 5.56 7.08 1.57
CA ARG A 170 4.49 7.47 2.52
C ARG A 170 4.44 6.46 3.67
N ARG A 171 4.43 5.16 3.35
CA ARG A 171 4.47 4.03 4.30
C ARG A 171 5.90 3.51 4.49
N SER A 172 6.16 2.85 5.62
CA SER A 172 7.46 2.22 5.86
C SER A 172 7.64 0.99 4.98
N LEU A 173 8.86 0.76 4.50
CA LEU A 173 9.21 -0.45 3.75
C LEU A 173 10.08 -1.36 4.61
N ILE A 174 9.91 -2.67 4.48
CA ILE A 174 10.80 -3.67 5.08
C ILE A 174 11.27 -4.60 3.97
N PHE A 175 12.58 -4.58 3.70
CA PHE A 175 13.23 -5.58 2.86
C PHE A 175 13.66 -6.73 3.75
N CYS A 176 13.10 -7.91 3.56
CA CYS A 176 13.41 -9.08 4.32
C CYS A 176 13.98 -10.17 3.42
N MET A 177 15.15 -10.69 3.76
CA MET A 177 15.88 -11.67 2.96
C MET A 177 16.09 -12.93 3.77
N SER A 178 15.59 -14.04 3.27
CA SER A 178 15.84 -15.37 3.78
C SER A 178 17.00 -16.02 3.02
N PHE A 179 18.02 -16.47 3.75
CA PHE A 179 19.16 -17.19 3.17
C PHE A 179 18.89 -18.71 3.05
N THR A 180 17.65 -19.13 3.31
CA THR A 180 17.19 -20.50 3.13
C THR A 180 16.11 -20.55 2.06
N SER A 181 15.89 -21.72 1.46
CA SER A 181 14.79 -21.96 0.51
C SER A 181 13.41 -21.67 1.10
N SER A 182 13.21 -21.87 2.40
CA SER A 182 11.98 -21.51 3.11
C SER A 182 11.89 -20.03 3.43
N ASP A 183 10.67 -19.49 3.41
CA ASP A 183 10.40 -18.12 3.86
C ASP A 183 10.33 -18.04 5.39
N ILE A 184 11.46 -17.69 6.00
CA ILE A 184 11.63 -17.55 7.46
C ILE A 184 11.36 -16.09 7.89
N CYS A 185 11.23 -15.16 6.94
CA CYS A 185 11.04 -13.74 7.22
C CYS A 185 9.88 -13.40 8.17
N PRO A 186 8.70 -14.06 8.08
CA PRO A 186 7.62 -13.77 9.02
C PRO A 186 8.08 -13.99 10.47
N GLN A 187 8.75 -15.11 10.73
CA GLN A 187 9.22 -15.53 12.06
C GLN A 187 10.28 -14.57 12.64
N ALA A 188 11.06 -13.93 11.78
CA ALA A 188 12.08 -12.95 12.16
C ALA A 188 11.50 -11.57 12.50
N LEU A 189 10.26 -11.28 12.08
CA LEU A 189 9.62 -9.99 12.32
C LEU A 189 8.83 -9.99 13.63
N PRO A 190 8.93 -8.92 14.45
CA PRO A 190 8.09 -8.77 15.64
C PRO A 190 6.59 -8.82 15.33
N THR A 191 5.82 -9.45 16.21
CA THR A 191 4.36 -9.62 16.05
C THR A 191 3.58 -8.31 15.90
N PHE A 192 4.08 -7.20 16.45
CA PHE A 192 3.44 -5.88 16.27
C PHE A 192 3.54 -5.36 14.83
N ILE A 193 4.57 -5.76 14.07
CA ILE A 193 4.74 -5.41 12.66
C ILE A 193 3.66 -6.10 11.84
N TRP A 194 3.39 -7.38 12.13
CA TRP A 194 2.41 -8.19 11.41
C TRP A 194 1.02 -7.54 11.44
N ARG A 195 0.60 -7.06 12.62
CA ARG A 195 -0.71 -6.40 12.79
C ARG A 195 -0.85 -5.11 11.98
N ARG A 196 0.26 -4.48 11.60
CA ARG A 196 0.32 -3.20 10.89
C ARG A 196 0.88 -3.31 9.48
N ALA A 197 1.14 -4.53 9.03
CA ALA A 197 1.59 -4.80 7.68
C ALA A 197 0.38 -4.64 6.75
N VAL A 198 0.51 -3.69 5.81
CA VAL A 198 -0.49 -3.43 4.77
C VAL A 198 -0.42 -4.50 3.70
N ALA A 199 0.80 -4.97 3.39
CA ALA A 199 1.02 -6.01 2.41
C ALA A 199 2.32 -6.77 2.70
N TYR A 200 2.28 -8.07 2.46
CA TYR A 200 3.41 -8.98 2.40
C TYR A 200 3.63 -9.39 0.94
N VAL A 201 4.57 -8.72 0.29
CA VAL A 201 5.00 -9.01 -1.08
C VAL A 201 6.12 -10.03 -1.00
N THR A 202 5.93 -11.21 -1.57
CA THR A 202 6.99 -12.22 -1.62
C THR A 202 7.35 -12.54 -3.07
N VAL A 203 8.63 -12.80 -3.31
CA VAL A 203 9.12 -13.32 -4.58
C VAL A 203 9.69 -14.70 -4.31
N HIS A 204 8.97 -15.73 -4.72
CA HIS A 204 9.40 -17.12 -4.59
C HIS A 204 10.06 -17.62 -5.86
N GLY A 205 11.15 -18.36 -5.68
CA GLY A 205 11.77 -19.15 -6.74
C GLY A 205 10.87 -20.29 -7.25
N ARG A 206 10.88 -20.49 -8.57
CA ARG A 206 10.39 -21.63 -9.39
C ARG A 206 9.14 -22.35 -8.88
N PHE A 207 7.97 -21.97 -9.40
CA PHE A 207 6.78 -22.82 -9.41
C PHE A 207 6.74 -23.68 -10.68
N MET A 208 6.43 -24.97 -10.55
CA MET A 208 6.49 -26.00 -11.60
C MET A 208 5.48 -25.84 -12.77
N ARG A 209 4.72 -24.74 -12.83
CA ARG A 209 3.66 -24.55 -13.84
C ARG A 209 3.46 -23.07 -14.18
N ALA A 210 4.19 -22.57 -15.17
CA ALA A 210 3.77 -21.39 -15.95
C ALA A 210 4.42 -21.36 -17.34
N ASN A 211 3.71 -20.83 -18.33
CA ASN A 211 4.14 -20.70 -19.72
C ASN A 211 5.16 -19.55 -19.91
N ASN A 212 6.37 -19.60 -19.35
CA ASN A 212 7.42 -18.56 -19.48
C ASN A 212 7.01 -17.13 -19.04
N HIS A 213 5.94 -16.97 -18.27
CA HIS A 213 5.48 -15.68 -17.73
C HIS A 213 5.50 -15.71 -16.20
N ALA A 214 5.64 -14.54 -15.58
CA ALA A 214 5.45 -14.39 -14.14
C ALA A 214 3.99 -14.68 -13.78
N VAL A 215 3.72 -15.23 -12.60
CA VAL A 215 2.37 -15.46 -12.10
C VAL A 215 2.22 -14.78 -10.74
N LEU A 216 1.01 -14.27 -10.50
CA LEU A 216 0.65 -13.61 -9.25
C LEU A 216 -0.52 -14.33 -8.57
N PHE A 217 -0.33 -14.66 -7.29
CA PHE A 217 -1.36 -15.23 -6.42
C PHE A 217 -1.25 -14.62 -5.02
N GLY A 218 -2.28 -14.75 -4.19
CA GLY A 218 -2.28 -14.12 -2.86
C GLY A 218 -3.67 -13.78 -2.33
N SER A 219 -3.73 -12.76 -1.47
CA SER A 219 -4.98 -12.18 -0.99
C SER A 219 -5.67 -11.36 -2.07
N ASP A 220 -7.00 -11.29 -2.01
CA ASP A 220 -7.83 -10.84 -3.12
C ASP A 220 -7.64 -9.33 -3.42
N ILE A 221 -7.45 -8.52 -2.37
CA ILE A 221 -7.26 -7.08 -2.51
C ILE A 221 -5.84 -6.77 -2.95
N ILE A 222 -4.81 -7.24 -2.24
CA ILE A 222 -3.41 -6.94 -2.57
C ILE A 222 -3.01 -7.50 -3.94
N ARG A 223 -3.49 -8.68 -4.33
CA ARG A 223 -3.29 -9.20 -5.70
C ARG A 223 -3.89 -8.25 -6.74
N SER A 224 -5.13 -7.79 -6.54
CA SER A 224 -5.79 -6.85 -7.46
C SER A 224 -4.98 -5.56 -7.63
N ILE A 225 -4.43 -5.02 -6.54
CA ILE A 225 -3.58 -3.83 -6.57
C ILE A 225 -2.28 -4.07 -7.32
N ALA A 226 -1.65 -5.23 -7.12
CA ALA A 226 -0.44 -5.60 -7.84
C ALA A 226 -0.71 -5.70 -9.36
N VAL A 227 -1.83 -6.31 -9.77
CA VAL A 227 -2.24 -6.38 -11.18
C VAL A 227 -2.44 -4.98 -11.77
N GLU A 228 -3.13 -4.10 -11.05
CA GLU A 228 -3.33 -2.71 -11.48
C GLU A 228 -2.02 -1.91 -11.56
N ALA A 229 -1.08 -2.15 -10.64
CA ALA A 229 0.23 -1.51 -10.65
C ALA A 229 1.09 -2.00 -11.83
N ILE A 230 1.06 -3.30 -12.14
CA ILE A 230 1.85 -3.86 -13.24
C ILE A 230 1.37 -3.34 -14.59
N ARG A 231 0.07 -3.10 -14.74
CA ARG A 231 -0.50 -2.54 -15.97
C ARG A 231 -0.04 -1.13 -16.30
N THR A 232 0.50 -0.39 -15.34
CA THR A 232 1.06 0.94 -15.60
C THR A 232 2.50 0.88 -16.11
N ILE A 233 3.12 -0.31 -16.19
CA ILE A 233 4.45 -0.48 -16.80
C ILE A 233 4.32 -0.22 -18.31
N PRO A 234 5.09 0.74 -18.87
CA PRO A 234 5.03 1.07 -20.28
C PRO A 234 5.65 -0.05 -21.15
N GLY A 235 5.15 -0.19 -22.37
CA GLY A 235 5.61 -1.17 -23.37
C GLY A 235 4.48 -1.99 -23.98
N ASP A 236 4.79 -2.76 -25.02
CA ASP A 236 3.82 -3.61 -25.75
C ASP A 236 3.51 -4.94 -25.03
N ASN A 237 3.75 -5.00 -23.72
CA ASN A 237 3.52 -6.21 -22.94
C ASN A 237 2.02 -6.43 -22.74
N ASN A 238 1.52 -7.59 -23.16
CA ASN A 238 0.14 -7.96 -22.91
C ASN A 238 -0.03 -8.41 -21.46
N TRP A 239 -0.46 -7.53 -20.56
CA TRP A 239 -0.69 -7.84 -19.14
C TRP A 239 -2.01 -8.55 -18.84
N THR A 240 -2.86 -8.79 -19.84
CA THR A 240 -4.21 -9.38 -19.64
C THR A 240 -4.16 -10.80 -19.08
N TYR A 241 -3.05 -11.52 -19.24
CA TYR A 241 -2.89 -12.86 -18.64
C TYR A 241 -2.90 -12.82 -17.11
N LEU A 242 -2.59 -11.68 -16.49
CA LEU A 242 -2.60 -11.52 -15.03
C LEU A 242 -4.01 -11.40 -14.44
N GLU A 243 -5.01 -11.08 -15.26
CA GLU A 243 -6.41 -11.00 -14.85
C GLU A 243 -6.93 -12.35 -14.37
N HIS A 244 -6.43 -13.41 -14.99
CA HIS A 244 -6.80 -14.78 -14.69
C HIS A 244 -5.89 -15.30 -13.57
N GLU A 245 -6.47 -15.86 -12.51
CA GLU A 245 -5.67 -16.44 -11.45
C GLU A 245 -4.98 -17.72 -11.94
N VAL A 246 -3.63 -17.72 -11.91
CA VAL A 246 -2.88 -18.97 -11.93
C VAL A 246 -2.81 -19.46 -10.49
N PHE A 247 -3.61 -20.48 -10.21
CA PHE A 247 -3.78 -21.08 -8.88
C PHE A 247 -2.44 -21.46 -8.25
N GLY A 248 -1.98 -20.64 -7.31
CA GLY A 248 -0.88 -20.92 -6.40
C GLY A 248 -1.38 -20.87 -4.96
N PRO A 249 -0.83 -21.68 -4.06
CA PRO A 249 -1.23 -21.68 -2.66
C PRO A 249 -0.91 -20.33 -2.01
N ARG A 250 -1.83 -19.83 -1.17
CA ARG A 250 -1.58 -18.67 -0.29
C ARG A 250 -0.58 -19.05 0.81
N LEU A 251 0.22 -18.10 1.32
CA LEU A 251 1.02 -18.36 2.52
C LEU A 251 0.12 -18.45 3.75
N SER A 252 0.52 -19.27 4.72
CA SER A 252 -0.15 -19.41 6.00
C SER A 252 0.17 -18.23 6.92
N LEU A 253 -0.26 -17.03 6.52
CA LEU A 253 -0.03 -15.76 7.20
C LEU A 253 -1.34 -14.97 7.33
N ASP A 254 -1.58 -14.42 8.53
CA ASP A 254 -2.63 -13.44 8.78
C ASP A 254 -2.19 -12.02 8.38
N ILE A 255 -1.70 -11.90 7.14
CA ILE A 255 -1.26 -10.66 6.53
C ILE A 255 -1.72 -10.67 5.07
N PRO A 256 -2.34 -9.58 4.58
CA PRO A 256 -2.61 -9.42 3.15
C PRO A 256 -1.34 -9.61 2.33
N GLN A 257 -1.40 -10.37 1.24
CA GLN A 257 -0.20 -10.89 0.61
C GLN A 257 -0.31 -10.98 -0.90
N VAL A 258 0.82 -10.85 -1.57
CA VAL A 258 0.95 -11.14 -2.99
C VAL A 258 2.26 -11.84 -3.24
N ILE A 259 2.18 -12.89 -4.02
CA ILE A 259 3.26 -13.82 -4.28
C ILE A 259 3.58 -13.75 -5.76
N PHE A 260 4.79 -13.31 -6.06
CA PHE A 260 5.39 -13.37 -7.37
C PHE A 260 6.10 -14.70 -7.53
N SER A 261 5.79 -15.39 -8.60
CA SER A 261 6.50 -16.60 -8.98
C SER A 261 6.83 -16.56 -10.46
N PHE A 262 8.01 -17.06 -10.80
CA PHE A 262 8.46 -17.19 -12.18
C PHE A 262 8.83 -18.64 -12.48
N ASN A 263 8.37 -19.17 -13.61
CA ASN A 263 8.79 -20.49 -14.08
C ASN A 263 9.85 -20.31 -15.17
N ASP A 264 11.06 -20.80 -14.92
CA ASP A 264 12.04 -21.01 -15.98
C ASP A 264 12.05 -22.49 -16.33
N ASN A 265 11.54 -22.82 -17.51
CA ASN A 265 11.58 -24.19 -18.05
C ASN A 265 13.01 -24.62 -18.43
N SER A 266 13.99 -23.73 -18.32
CA SER A 266 15.38 -24.02 -18.65
C SER A 266 16.11 -24.68 -17.46
N PRO A 267 16.83 -25.80 -17.68
CA PRO A 267 17.72 -26.34 -16.66
C PRO A 267 18.74 -25.27 -16.24
N ALA A 268 19.05 -25.22 -14.95
CA ALA A 268 19.77 -24.17 -14.22
C ALA A 268 21.22 -23.84 -14.68
N ASN A 269 21.64 -24.26 -15.87
CA ASN A 269 23.03 -24.16 -16.35
C ASN A 269 23.23 -23.27 -17.59
N ASN A 270 22.20 -22.57 -18.09
CA ASN A 270 22.35 -21.66 -19.24
C ASN A 270 21.92 -20.22 -18.91
N HIS A 271 22.61 -19.60 -17.95
CA HIS A 271 22.46 -18.18 -17.56
C HIS A 271 22.92 -17.17 -18.63
N HIS A 272 23.33 -17.63 -19.82
CA HIS A 272 23.77 -16.76 -20.92
C HIS A 272 22.68 -16.42 -21.95
N ASN A 273 21.42 -16.76 -21.68
CA ASN A 273 20.32 -16.40 -22.57
C ASN A 273 19.83 -14.98 -22.31
N GLN A 274 19.83 -14.12 -23.33
CA GLN A 274 19.29 -12.75 -23.30
C GLN A 274 17.83 -12.70 -22.78
N ASN A 275 17.07 -13.79 -22.98
CA ASN A 275 15.70 -13.92 -22.48
C ASN A 275 15.62 -13.98 -20.95
N SER A 276 16.58 -14.63 -20.27
CA SER A 276 16.61 -14.69 -18.80
C SER A 276 16.71 -13.29 -18.20
N ARG A 277 17.63 -12.48 -18.73
CA ARG A 277 17.82 -11.10 -18.27
C ARG A 277 16.56 -10.25 -18.45
N LEU A 278 15.87 -10.38 -19.58
CA LEU A 278 14.62 -9.65 -19.82
C LEU A 278 13.53 -10.04 -18.82
N HIS A 279 13.45 -11.32 -18.46
CA HIS A 279 12.52 -11.81 -17.45
C HIS A 279 12.83 -11.27 -16.06
N ASP A 280 14.10 -11.25 -15.66
CA ASP A 280 14.53 -10.71 -14.38
C ASP A 280 14.22 -9.21 -14.27
N ILE A 281 14.48 -8.44 -15.34
CA ILE A 281 14.13 -7.02 -15.43
C ILE A 281 12.62 -6.85 -15.30
N THR A 282 11.83 -7.64 -16.04
CA THR A 282 10.37 -7.56 -16.01
C THR A 282 9.84 -7.85 -14.60
N LEU A 283 10.36 -8.88 -13.94
CA LEU A 283 9.99 -9.22 -12.56
C LEU A 283 10.37 -8.10 -11.59
N ALA A 284 11.56 -7.53 -11.71
CA ALA A 284 12.00 -6.41 -10.89
C ALA A 284 11.10 -5.17 -11.07
N GLN A 285 10.70 -4.88 -12.32
CA GLN A 285 9.75 -3.80 -12.62
C GLN A 285 8.35 -4.07 -12.04
N MET A 286 7.85 -5.31 -12.14
CA MET A 286 6.57 -5.71 -11.55
C MET A 286 6.56 -5.55 -10.02
N VAL A 287 7.58 -6.08 -9.36
CA VAL A 287 7.75 -5.98 -7.90
C VAL A 287 7.95 -4.52 -7.51
N GLY A 288 8.80 -3.78 -8.21
CA GLY A 288 9.07 -2.37 -7.98
C GLY A 288 7.80 -1.51 -8.06
N GLN A 289 6.98 -1.70 -9.10
CA GLN A 289 5.71 -0.99 -9.24
C GLN A 289 4.70 -1.38 -8.16
N THR A 290 4.64 -2.65 -7.81
CA THR A 290 3.74 -3.12 -6.74
C THR A 290 4.13 -2.51 -5.40
N ILE A 291 5.42 -2.54 -5.04
CA ILE A 291 5.95 -1.90 -3.83
C ILE A 291 5.69 -0.40 -3.86
N TRP A 292 5.96 0.27 -4.99
CA TRP A 292 5.70 1.70 -5.15
C TRP A 292 4.24 2.03 -4.88
N ARG A 293 3.31 1.36 -5.59
CA ARG A 293 1.87 1.57 -5.47
C ARG A 293 1.39 1.37 -4.04
N LEU A 294 1.77 0.27 -3.40
CA LEU A 294 1.40 -0.05 -2.01
C LEU A 294 2.01 0.92 -1.01
N SER A 295 3.17 1.49 -1.32
CA SER A 295 3.84 2.44 -0.43
C SER A 295 3.27 3.86 -0.53
N GLU A 296 2.89 4.30 -1.74
CA GLU A 296 2.54 5.69 -2.03
C GLU A 296 1.03 5.96 -2.11
N CYS A 297 0.21 4.96 -2.45
CA CYS A 297 -1.24 5.19 -2.61
C CYS A 297 -1.85 5.78 -1.33
N THR A 298 -2.69 6.78 -1.48
CA THR A 298 -3.32 7.45 -0.33
C THR A 298 -4.39 6.55 0.30
N VAL A 299 -5.28 6.00 -0.52
CA VAL A 299 -6.30 5.01 -0.15
C VAL A 299 -6.18 3.77 -1.02
N THR A 300 -6.23 2.60 -0.40
CA THR A 300 -6.10 1.31 -1.08
C THR A 300 -7.42 0.85 -1.70
N GLN A 301 -7.87 1.49 -2.78
CA GLN A 301 -9.13 1.10 -3.44
C GLN A 301 -9.05 -0.30 -4.05
N TRP A 302 -10.03 -1.15 -3.73
CA TRP A 302 -10.13 -2.50 -4.26
C TRP A 302 -10.99 -2.53 -5.53
N LYS A 303 -10.43 -3.04 -6.63
CA LYS A 303 -11.21 -3.41 -7.81
C LYS A 303 -11.57 -4.90 -7.73
N PRO A 304 -12.83 -5.27 -7.45
CA PRO A 304 -13.19 -6.66 -7.19
C PRO A 304 -13.43 -7.49 -8.46
N LYS A 305 -13.23 -6.91 -9.65
CA LYS A 305 -13.41 -7.58 -10.96
C LYS A 305 -12.71 -8.95 -11.00
N TYR A 306 -11.41 -9.00 -10.68
CA TYR A 306 -10.61 -10.23 -10.74
C TYR A 306 -11.12 -11.31 -9.79
N PHE A 307 -11.50 -10.90 -8.59
CA PHE A 307 -12.04 -11.79 -7.58
C PHE A 307 -13.37 -12.40 -8.04
N ASN A 308 -14.28 -11.57 -8.57
CA ASN A 308 -15.57 -12.04 -9.08
C ASN A 308 -15.40 -13.03 -10.24
N GLU A 309 -14.54 -12.72 -11.22
CA GLU A 309 -14.28 -13.60 -12.36
C GLU A 309 -13.73 -14.95 -11.89
N THR A 310 -12.75 -14.91 -10.98
CA THR A 310 -12.07 -16.12 -10.49
C THR A 310 -12.99 -17.03 -9.68
N VAL A 311 -13.75 -16.48 -8.74
CA VAL A 311 -14.69 -17.27 -7.93
C VAL A 311 -15.76 -17.89 -8.84
N ASN A 312 -16.28 -17.16 -9.83
CA ASN A 312 -17.27 -17.71 -10.75
C ASN A 312 -16.71 -18.83 -11.63
N GLU A 313 -15.50 -18.68 -12.18
CA GLU A 313 -14.85 -19.71 -12.99
C GLU A 313 -14.69 -21.03 -12.20
N ILE A 314 -14.28 -20.93 -10.94
CA ILE A 314 -14.14 -22.09 -10.05
C ILE A 314 -15.49 -22.74 -9.78
N LEU A 315 -16.52 -21.95 -9.48
CA LEU A 315 -17.85 -22.49 -9.22
C LEU A 315 -18.43 -23.16 -10.48
N GLU A 316 -18.15 -22.64 -11.67
CA GLU A 316 -18.54 -23.25 -12.93
C GLU A 316 -17.81 -24.56 -13.19
N SER A 317 -16.55 -24.69 -12.76
CA SER A 317 -15.79 -25.95 -12.89
C SER A 317 -16.39 -27.13 -12.10
N ILE A 318 -17.23 -26.85 -11.10
CA ILE A 318 -17.95 -27.88 -10.32
C ILE A 318 -19.21 -28.31 -11.07
N ASN A 319 -19.10 -29.40 -11.85
CA ASN A 319 -20.16 -29.91 -12.72
C ASN A 319 -21.28 -30.72 -12.01
N THR A 320 -21.25 -30.83 -10.69
CA THR A 320 -22.16 -31.67 -9.92
C THR A 320 -23.38 -30.88 -9.41
N SER A 321 -24.58 -31.28 -9.85
CA SER A 321 -25.86 -30.70 -9.38
C SER A 321 -26.07 -30.83 -7.86
N ARG A 322 -25.35 -31.75 -7.21
CA ARG A 322 -25.37 -31.96 -5.75
C ARG A 322 -24.91 -30.76 -4.93
N PHE A 323 -24.11 -29.87 -5.51
CA PHE A 323 -23.60 -28.68 -4.82
C PHE A 323 -24.37 -27.42 -5.20
N GLN A 324 -25.49 -27.54 -5.94
CA GLN A 324 -26.18 -26.38 -6.52
C GLN A 324 -26.65 -25.38 -5.45
N ASP A 325 -27.22 -25.85 -4.34
CA ASP A 325 -27.71 -24.97 -3.27
C ASP A 325 -26.55 -24.18 -2.62
N ALA A 326 -25.43 -24.85 -2.33
CA ALA A 326 -24.25 -24.21 -1.76
C ALA A 326 -23.62 -23.21 -2.75
N LYS A 327 -23.56 -23.56 -4.05
CA LYS A 327 -23.08 -22.67 -5.12
C LYS A 327 -23.96 -21.41 -5.24
N GLU A 328 -25.28 -21.56 -5.23
CA GLU A 328 -26.20 -20.42 -5.32
C GLU A 328 -26.14 -19.56 -4.06
N LYS A 329 -26.00 -20.16 -2.87
CA LYS A 329 -25.78 -19.41 -1.63
C LYS A 329 -24.50 -18.58 -1.72
N LEU A 330 -23.37 -19.19 -2.09
CA LEU A 330 -22.10 -18.50 -2.24
C LEU A 330 -22.16 -17.39 -3.30
N LYS A 331 -22.79 -17.64 -4.45
CA LYS A 331 -23.00 -16.62 -5.50
C LYS A 331 -23.83 -15.45 -5.00
N LYS A 332 -24.88 -15.71 -4.21
CA LYS A 332 -25.71 -14.66 -3.61
C LYS A 332 -24.89 -13.83 -2.62
N THR A 333 -24.13 -14.47 -1.73
CA THR A 333 -23.24 -13.78 -0.78
C THR A 333 -22.18 -12.96 -1.51
N LEU A 334 -21.56 -13.52 -2.56
CA LEU A 334 -20.60 -12.80 -3.40
C LEU A 334 -21.21 -11.53 -4.00
N ARG A 335 -22.44 -11.58 -4.56
CA ARG A 335 -23.10 -10.38 -5.09
C ARG A 335 -23.29 -9.29 -4.04
N ILE A 336 -23.67 -9.66 -2.81
CA ILE A 336 -23.85 -8.70 -1.71
C ILE A 336 -22.51 -8.06 -1.35
N LEU A 337 -21.45 -8.86 -1.23
CA LEU A 337 -20.09 -8.37 -0.98
C LEU A 337 -19.63 -7.39 -2.07
N LEU A 338 -19.83 -7.74 -3.35
CA LEU A 338 -19.44 -6.90 -4.48
C LEU A 338 -20.18 -5.56 -4.47
N THR A 339 -21.50 -5.55 -4.22
CA THR A 339 -22.27 -4.31 -4.08
C THR A 339 -21.76 -3.45 -2.91
N ALA A 340 -21.47 -4.05 -1.75
CA ALA A 340 -20.94 -3.32 -0.61
C ALA A 340 -19.57 -2.68 -0.88
N VAL A 341 -18.72 -3.34 -1.68
CA VAL A 341 -17.42 -2.81 -2.11
C VAL A 341 -17.57 -1.67 -3.13
N GLU A 342 -18.53 -1.76 -4.05
CA GLU A 342 -18.85 -0.68 -4.98
C GLU A 342 -19.35 0.57 -4.24
N GLU A 343 -20.22 0.39 -3.24
CA GLU A 343 -20.68 1.47 -2.36
C GLU A 343 -19.51 2.09 -1.57
N LEU A 344 -18.62 1.27 -1.00
CA LEU A 344 -17.43 1.74 -0.30
C LEU A 344 -16.51 2.57 -1.22
N ASN A 345 -16.26 2.09 -2.44
CA ASN A 345 -15.42 2.82 -3.40
C ASN A 345 -16.05 4.18 -3.77
N ALA A 346 -17.38 4.23 -3.95
CA ALA A 346 -18.08 5.48 -4.20
C ALA A 346 -17.98 6.46 -3.00
N GLU A 347 -18.06 5.97 -1.77
CA GLU A 347 -17.85 6.78 -0.56
C GLU A 347 -16.43 7.32 -0.46
N ILE A 348 -15.43 6.51 -0.80
CA ILE A 348 -14.03 6.93 -0.86
C ILE A 348 -13.88 8.05 -1.89
N ASP A 349 -14.44 7.90 -3.09
CA ASP A 349 -14.35 8.90 -4.17
C ASP A 349 -15.05 10.22 -3.83
N MET A 350 -16.08 10.19 -2.97
CA MET A 350 -16.79 11.39 -2.49
C MET A 350 -16.10 12.08 -1.31
N THR A 351 -15.16 11.40 -0.63
CA THR A 351 -14.49 11.93 0.56
C THR A 351 -13.51 13.04 0.18
N ASP A 352 -13.54 14.19 0.87
CA ASP A 352 -12.53 15.23 0.66
C ASP A 352 -11.16 14.72 1.12
N ASP A 353 -10.26 14.57 0.15
CA ASP A 353 -8.85 14.21 0.29
C ASP A 353 -8.11 15.06 1.36
N ILE A 354 -8.60 16.24 1.74
CA ILE A 354 -7.94 17.00 2.81
C ILE A 354 -8.05 16.29 4.18
N GLN A 355 -9.02 15.39 4.37
CA GLN A 355 -9.28 14.74 5.65
C GLN A 355 -8.44 13.46 5.85
N MET A 356 -7.15 13.64 6.20
CA MET A 356 -6.20 12.53 6.42
C MET A 356 -6.67 11.43 7.39
N LEU A 357 -7.52 11.78 8.38
CA LEU A 357 -8.07 10.79 9.31
C LEU A 357 -9.02 9.81 8.61
N HIS A 358 -9.89 10.29 7.71
CA HIS A 358 -10.82 9.42 6.99
C HIS A 358 -10.10 8.45 6.07
N MET A 359 -9.06 8.90 5.34
CA MET A 359 -8.21 7.99 4.55
C MET A 359 -7.59 6.88 5.38
N ARG A 360 -7.18 7.21 6.62
CA ARG A 360 -6.59 6.25 7.53
C ARG A 360 -7.61 5.21 7.99
N ILE A 361 -8.83 5.66 8.30
CA ILE A 361 -9.96 4.77 8.61
C ILE A 361 -10.26 3.87 7.41
N TRP A 362 -10.31 4.41 6.20
CA TRP A 362 -10.53 3.63 4.98
C TRP A 362 -9.43 2.59 4.75
N ASN A 363 -8.16 2.96 4.91
CA ASN A 363 -7.05 2.01 4.77
C ASN A 363 -7.07 0.91 5.83
N ASP A 364 -7.43 1.22 7.07
CA ASP A 364 -7.54 0.23 8.14
C ASP A 364 -8.75 -0.70 7.89
N LEU A 365 -9.88 -0.17 7.42
CA LEU A 365 -11.05 -0.97 6.99
C LEU A 365 -10.69 -1.94 5.85
N LEU A 366 -9.98 -1.46 4.82
CA LEU A 366 -9.57 -2.27 3.67
C LEU A 366 -8.54 -3.36 4.06
N LEU A 367 -7.67 -3.05 5.02
CA LEU A 367 -6.75 -4.02 5.61
C LEU A 367 -7.51 -5.14 6.35
N ASP A 368 -8.50 -4.77 7.18
CA ASP A 368 -9.31 -5.73 7.92
C ASP A 368 -10.21 -6.55 6.98
N LEU A 369 -10.72 -5.93 5.91
CA LEU A 369 -11.46 -6.60 4.86
C LEU A 369 -10.64 -7.69 4.17
N ASP A 370 -9.41 -7.40 3.72
CA ASP A 370 -8.59 -8.40 3.04
C ASP A 370 -8.20 -9.56 3.96
N LYS A 371 -8.00 -9.29 5.26
CA LYS A 371 -7.80 -10.34 6.27
C LYS A 371 -9.03 -11.21 6.46
N ALA A 372 -10.23 -10.63 6.47
CA ALA A 372 -11.47 -11.39 6.53
C ALA A 372 -11.66 -12.26 5.28
N LEU A 373 -11.29 -11.74 4.10
CA LEU A 373 -11.31 -12.51 2.85
C LEU A 373 -10.27 -13.64 2.84
N LEU A 374 -9.07 -13.43 3.40
CA LEU A 374 -8.10 -14.50 3.65
C LEU A 374 -8.65 -15.57 4.59
N CYS A 375 -9.44 -15.17 5.58
CA CYS A 375 -10.09 -16.05 6.54
C CYS A 375 -9.12 -17.09 7.16
N PRO A 376 -8.04 -16.64 7.83
CA PRO A 376 -7.00 -17.52 8.34
C PRO A 376 -7.53 -18.42 9.45
N ASP A 377 -7.11 -19.69 9.44
CA ASP A 377 -7.38 -20.61 10.53
C ASP A 377 -6.64 -20.17 11.81
N ARG A 378 -7.29 -20.27 12.97
CA ARG A 378 -6.70 -19.87 14.24
C ARG A 378 -5.53 -20.76 14.68
N ILE A 379 -5.44 -21.99 14.17
CA ILE A 379 -4.44 -22.97 14.59
C ILE A 379 -3.16 -22.84 13.77
N ASP A 380 -3.29 -22.74 12.44
CA ASP A 380 -2.15 -22.83 11.52
C ASP A 380 -2.09 -21.68 10.50
N SER A 381 -3.00 -20.70 10.59
CA SER A 381 -3.08 -19.52 9.71
C SER A 381 -3.30 -19.83 8.23
N HIS A 382 -3.68 -21.05 7.85
CA HIS A 382 -4.04 -21.34 6.46
C HIS A 382 -5.34 -20.65 6.08
N SER A 383 -5.39 -20.14 4.85
CA SER A 383 -6.56 -19.46 4.30
C SER A 383 -7.67 -20.47 4.02
N ARG A 384 -8.83 -20.30 4.68
CA ARG A 384 -10.03 -21.14 4.45
C ARG A 384 -10.74 -20.84 3.12
N THR A 385 -10.32 -19.78 2.45
CA THR A 385 -10.79 -19.36 1.13
C THR A 385 -9.73 -19.58 0.05
N ASP A 386 -8.69 -20.37 0.32
CA ASP A 386 -7.64 -20.67 -0.67
C ASP A 386 -8.17 -21.51 -1.85
N LEU A 387 -8.45 -20.82 -2.95
CA LEU A 387 -8.97 -21.35 -4.18
C LEU A 387 -8.06 -22.40 -4.84
N ALA A 388 -6.74 -22.33 -4.64
CA ALA A 388 -5.81 -23.33 -5.14
C ALA A 388 -5.97 -24.66 -4.39
N THR A 389 -6.10 -24.58 -3.07
CA THR A 389 -6.41 -25.74 -2.22
C THR A 389 -7.77 -26.34 -2.61
N PHE A 390 -8.80 -25.50 -2.76
CA PHE A 390 -10.12 -25.96 -3.19
C PHE A 390 -10.10 -26.71 -4.52
N ARG A 391 -9.39 -26.16 -5.53
CA ARG A 391 -9.27 -26.77 -6.85
C ARG A 391 -8.58 -28.13 -6.79
N LYS A 392 -7.55 -28.27 -5.96
CA LYS A 392 -6.88 -29.57 -5.73
C LYS A 392 -7.84 -30.57 -5.09
N LEU A 393 -8.56 -30.15 -4.06
CA LEU A 393 -9.54 -31.00 -3.37
C LEU A 393 -10.67 -31.47 -4.30
N SER A 394 -11.13 -30.62 -5.22
CA SER A 394 -12.21 -30.95 -6.16
C SER A 394 -11.78 -31.94 -7.24
N HIS A 395 -10.49 -31.96 -7.61
CA HIS A 395 -9.95 -32.87 -8.62
C HIS A 395 -9.54 -34.22 -8.05
N ASP A 396 -9.09 -34.29 -6.80
CA ASP A 396 -8.55 -35.50 -6.17
C ASP A 396 -9.63 -36.52 -5.71
N SER A 397 -10.86 -36.45 -6.23
CA SER A 397 -11.97 -37.37 -5.94
C SER A 397 -12.32 -37.50 -4.44
N ILE A 398 -12.23 -36.39 -3.71
CA ILE A 398 -12.50 -36.33 -2.27
C ILE A 398 -14.02 -36.40 -2.00
N ASN A 399 -14.37 -36.93 -0.82
CA ASN A 399 -15.73 -37.06 -0.29
C ASN A 399 -16.54 -35.76 -0.45
N GLU A 400 -17.78 -35.87 -0.95
CA GLU A 400 -18.72 -34.77 -1.20
C GLU A 400 -18.95 -33.88 0.04
N SER A 401 -18.92 -34.48 1.23
CA SER A 401 -19.04 -33.75 2.50
C SER A 401 -17.92 -32.72 2.72
N THR A 402 -16.71 -33.00 2.25
CA THR A 402 -15.56 -32.08 2.38
C THR A 402 -15.73 -30.87 1.47
N ILE A 403 -16.20 -31.09 0.23
CA ILE A 403 -16.44 -30.00 -0.74
C ILE A 403 -17.56 -29.09 -0.24
N LEU A 404 -18.67 -29.66 0.26
CA LEU A 404 -19.76 -28.89 0.87
C LEU A 404 -19.27 -28.06 2.07
N ALA A 405 -18.54 -28.70 2.99
CA ALA A 405 -18.00 -28.00 4.16
C ALA A 405 -17.08 -26.84 3.75
N TYR A 406 -16.30 -27.00 2.68
CA TYR A 406 -15.44 -25.93 2.16
C TYR A 406 -16.26 -24.76 1.59
N LEU A 407 -17.28 -25.03 0.76
CA LEU A 407 -18.17 -23.99 0.21
C LEU A 407 -18.92 -23.23 1.32
N ASP A 408 -19.38 -23.94 2.35
CA ASP A 408 -20.04 -23.34 3.50
C ASP A 408 -19.07 -22.46 4.31
N GLN A 409 -17.82 -22.90 4.50
CA GLN A 409 -16.78 -22.10 5.15
C GLN A 409 -16.46 -20.83 4.35
N MET A 410 -16.26 -20.95 3.03
CA MET A 410 -16.06 -19.78 2.17
C MET A 410 -17.22 -18.79 2.27
N THR A 411 -18.46 -19.30 2.23
CA THR A 411 -19.66 -18.47 2.35
C THR A 411 -19.65 -17.71 3.66
N LYS A 412 -19.31 -18.37 4.77
CA LYS A 412 -19.22 -17.73 6.07
C LYS A 412 -18.13 -16.65 6.11
N CYS A 413 -16.95 -16.92 5.56
CA CYS A 413 -15.88 -15.92 5.49
C CYS A 413 -16.32 -14.66 4.71
N PHE A 414 -17.11 -14.83 3.64
CA PHE A 414 -17.65 -13.68 2.89
C PHE A 414 -18.78 -12.97 3.65
N GLU A 415 -19.58 -13.68 4.44
CA GLU A 415 -20.55 -13.07 5.37
C GLU A 415 -19.83 -12.21 6.43
N ASP A 416 -18.75 -12.74 7.04
CA ASP A 416 -17.92 -12.00 8.00
C ASP A 416 -17.28 -10.74 7.34
N ALA A 417 -16.82 -10.85 6.09
CA ALA A 417 -16.30 -9.71 5.32
C ALA A 417 -17.37 -8.64 5.02
N ILE A 418 -18.62 -9.06 4.78
CA ILE A 418 -19.76 -8.15 4.60
C ILE A 418 -20.08 -7.42 5.91
N GLU A 419 -20.03 -8.10 7.05
CA GLU A 419 -20.26 -7.50 8.38
C GLU A 419 -19.27 -6.36 8.64
N ILE A 420 -17.98 -6.57 8.35
CA ILE A 420 -16.94 -5.53 8.44
C ILE A 420 -17.29 -4.29 7.60
N LEU A 421 -17.82 -4.50 6.38
CA LEU A 421 -18.24 -3.39 5.51
C LEU A 421 -19.49 -2.65 6.01
N GLN A 422 -20.32 -3.30 6.82
CA GLN A 422 -21.58 -2.77 7.34
C GLN A 422 -21.43 -2.10 8.72
N GLU A 423 -20.48 -2.53 9.54
CA GLU A 423 -20.18 -1.96 10.87
C GLU A 423 -19.32 -0.69 10.83
N ARG A 424 -19.09 -0.12 9.63
CA ARG A 424 -18.18 1.00 9.36
C ARG A 424 -18.54 2.34 10.01
#